data_AF-A0A956EQR2-F1
#
_entry.id   AF-A0A956EQR2-F1
#
_cell.length_a   1.000
_cell.length_b   1.000
_cell.length_c   1.000
_cell.angle_alpha   90.00
_cell.angle_beta   90.00
_cell.angle_gamma   90.00
#
_symmetry.space_group_name_H-M   'P 1'
#
loop_
_entity.id
_entity.type
_entity.pdbx_description
1 polymer ?
#
loop_
_entity_poly.entity_id
_entity_poly.type
_entity_poly.pdbx_seq_one_letter_code
_entity_poly.pdbx_strand_id
1 'polypeptide(L)'
;MGVVYAAHDETLDRTVAIKLVSTGGDGRARLLREGQAMARLAHANVVRVYEVGEAVPKAASTGDDGRASSTIAFIAMEFIEGVTLHEWLR
;
A
#
# COMPACT_ATOMS: atom_id res chain seq x y z
N MET A 1 -11.45 -1.57 -4.29
CA MET A 1 -11.20 -1.62 -2.83
C MET A 1 -9.85 -2.26 -2.62
N GLY A 2 -9.01 -1.70 -1.77
CA GLY A 2 -7.69 -2.25 -1.44
C GLY A 2 -7.69 -2.84 -0.02
N VAL A 3 -6.76 -3.75 0.25
CA VAL A 3 -6.55 -4.32 1.59
C VAL A 3 -5.33 -3.63 2.20
N VAL A 4 -5.37 -3.37 3.50
CA VAL A 4 -4.24 -2.82 4.26
C VAL A 4 -3.74 -3.88 5.23
N TYR A 5 -2.43 -4.11 5.22
CA TYR A 5 -1.75 -5.06 6.09
C TYR A 5 -0.81 -4.32 7.04
N ALA A 6 -0.69 -4.80 8.27
CA ALA A 6 0.52 -4.55 9.07
C ALA A 6 1.64 -5.45 8.54
N ALA A 7 2.81 -4.88 8.31
CA ALA A 7 3.97 -5.58 7.80
C ALA A 7 5.23 -5.12 8.55
N HIS A 8 6.24 -5.98 8.56
CA HIS A 8 7.55 -5.65 9.11
C HIS A 8 8.51 -5.29 7.97
N ASP A 9 9.09 -4.10 8.03
CA ASP A 9 10.15 -3.63 7.14
C ASP A 9 11.48 -4.17 7.66
N GLU A 10 11.97 -5.26 7.09
CA GLU A 10 13.20 -5.95 7.51
C GLU A 10 14.47 -5.08 7.36
N THR A 11 14.43 -4.08 6.48
CA THR A 11 15.61 -3.22 6.23
C THR A 11 15.73 -2.13 7.28
N LEU A 12 14.60 -1.55 7.68
CA LEU A 12 14.54 -0.44 8.64
C LEU A 12 14.09 -0.88 10.04
N ASP A 13 13.87 -2.17 10.25
CA ASP A 13 13.46 -2.80 11.51
C ASP A 13 12.26 -2.09 12.17
N ARG A 14 11.15 -1.98 11.44
CA ARG A 14 9.95 -1.27 11.91
C ARG A 14 8.66 -1.87 11.38
N THR A 15 7.58 -1.65 12.11
CA THR A 15 6.23 -1.97 11.62
C THR A 15 5.72 -0.87 10.70
N VAL A 16 5.16 -1.25 9.55
CA VAL A 16 4.57 -0.36 8.55
C VAL A 16 3.18 -0.85 8.16
N ALA A 17 2.35 0.07 7.68
CA ALA A 17 1.09 -0.27 7.02
C ALA A 17 1.31 -0.34 5.51
N ILE A 18 0.92 -1.45 4.87
CA ILE A 18 1.00 -1.63 3.42
C ILE A 18 -0.41 -1.73 2.85
N LYS A 19 -0.79 -0.75 2.03
CA LYS A 19 -2.03 -0.76 1.26
C LYS A 19 -1.77 -1.37 -0.11
N LEU A 20 -2.40 -2.51 -0.38
CA LEU A 20 -2.38 -3.18 -1.68
C LEU A 20 -3.65 -2.83 -2.45
N VAL A 21 -3.49 -2.46 -3.72
CA VAL A 21 -4.62 -2.22 -4.61
C VAL A 21 -4.45 -3.10 -5.84
N SER A 22 -5.35 -4.07 -5.98
CA SER A 22 -5.54 -4.76 -7.24
C SER A 22 -6.15 -3.76 -8.22
N THR A 23 -5.40 -3.40 -9.25
CA THR A 23 -5.80 -2.35 -10.19
C THR A 23 -5.92 -2.94 -11.59
N GLY A 24 -7.13 -2.90 -12.15
CA GLY A 24 -7.36 -2.95 -13.59
C GLY A 24 -7.53 -1.53 -14.13
N GLY A 25 -7.10 -1.29 -15.38
CA GLY A 25 -7.25 0.01 -16.05
C GLY A 25 -6.49 1.17 -15.35
N ASP A 26 -7.09 2.35 -15.32
CA ASP A 26 -6.47 3.61 -14.84
C ASP A 26 -6.25 3.70 -13.32
N GLY A 27 -6.77 2.73 -12.55
CA GLY A 27 -6.68 2.73 -11.09
C GLY A 27 -5.22 2.74 -10.58
N ARG A 28 -4.30 2.14 -11.34
CA ARG A 28 -2.87 2.09 -11.04
C ARG A 28 -2.21 3.47 -11.13
N ALA A 29 -2.35 4.11 -12.29
CA ALA A 29 -1.77 5.44 -12.52
C ALA A 29 -2.32 6.47 -11.54
N ARG A 30 -3.61 6.34 -11.18
CA ARG A 30 -4.23 7.18 -10.15
C ARG A 30 -3.59 6.95 -8.77
N LEU A 31 -3.44 5.70 -8.34
CA LEU A 31 -2.85 5.40 -7.03
C LEU A 31 -1.42 5.91 -6.92
N LEU A 32 -0.61 5.74 -7.97
CA LEU A 32 0.76 6.25 -8.00
C LEU A 32 0.78 7.78 -7.85
N ARG A 33 -0.09 8.50 -8.59
CA ARG A 33 -0.19 9.96 -8.46
C ARG A 33 -0.61 10.40 -7.06
N GLU A 34 -1.61 9.74 -6.48
CA GLU A 34 -2.08 10.04 -5.13
C GLU A 34 -1.01 9.77 -4.09
N GLY A 35 -0.34 8.62 -4.18
CA GLY A 35 0.77 8.26 -3.30
C GLY A 35 1.95 9.22 -3.42
N GLN A 36 2.34 9.62 -4.64
CA GLN A 36 3.39 10.61 -4.86
C GLN A 36 3.05 11.99 -4.28
N ALA A 37 1.78 12.39 -4.34
CA ALA A 37 1.32 13.62 -3.71
C ALA A 37 1.42 13.50 -2.17
N MET A 38 0.98 12.38 -1.60
CA MET A 38 1.06 12.12 -0.16
C MET A 38 2.51 12.02 0.35
N ALA A 39 3.43 11.46 -0.42
CA ALA A 39 4.85 11.34 -0.06
C ALA A 39 5.55 12.70 0.11
N ARG A 40 4.96 13.80 -0.41
CA ARG A 40 5.47 15.17 -0.22
C ARG A 40 5.03 15.79 1.10
N LEU A 41 4.06 15.20 1.79
CA LEU A 41 3.53 15.74 3.04
C LEU A 41 4.34 15.23 4.23
N ALA A 42 4.76 16.16 5.09
CA ALA A 42 5.38 15.87 6.38
C ALA A 42 4.72 16.76 7.45
N HIS A 43 3.79 16.18 8.20
CA HIS A 43 3.04 16.91 9.22
C HIS A 43 2.58 15.95 10.33
N ALA A 44 2.59 16.40 11.60
CA ALA A 44 2.28 15.55 12.76
C ALA A 44 0.89 14.88 12.71
N ASN A 45 -0.07 15.51 12.03
CA ASN A 45 -1.45 15.01 11.89
C ASN A 45 -1.72 14.35 10.53
N VAL A 46 -0.68 14.02 9.76
CA VAL A 46 -0.81 13.38 8.45
C VAL A 46 0.10 12.16 8.41
N VAL A 47 -0.47 10.99 8.16
CA VAL A 47 0.27 9.73 8.02
C VAL A 47 1.36 9.89 6.98
N ARG A 48 2.59 9.53 7.38
CA ARG A 48 3.73 9.63 6.47
C ARG A 48 3.73 8.47 5.48
N VAL A 49 3.81 8.79 4.19
CA VAL A 49 4.06 7.80 3.13
C VAL A 49 5.56 7.62 2.98
N TYR A 50 6.02 6.37 3.06
CA TYR A 50 7.43 6.01 2.90
C TYR A 50 7.76 5.61 1.47
N GLU A 51 6.87 4.86 0.83
CA GLU A 51 7.10 4.33 -0.51
C GLU A 51 5.78 4.13 -1.26
N VAL A 52 5.84 4.29 -2.57
CA VAL A 52 4.73 4.02 -3.49
C VAL A 52 5.33 3.34 -4.70
N GLY A 53 4.77 2.19 -5.06
CA GLY A 53 5.36 1.38 -6.12
C GLY A 53 4.46 0.28 -6.60
N GLU A 54 5.09 -0.66 -7.29
CA GLU A 54 4.44 -1.76 -7.99
C GLU A 54 5.19 -3.05 -7.69
N ALA A 55 4.46 -4.13 -7.48
CA ALA A 55 5.02 -5.44 -7.19
C ALA A 55 4.34 -6.52 -8.04
N VAL A 56 5.09 -7.57 -8.35
CA VAL A 56 4.54 -8.79 -8.96
C VAL A 56 4.37 -9.83 -7.85
N PRO A 57 3.15 -10.35 -7.62
CA PRO A 57 2.95 -11.40 -6.61
C PRO A 57 3.76 -12.65 -6.94
N LYS A 58 4.59 -13.12 -6.00
CA LYS A 58 5.40 -14.35 -6.17
C LYS A 58 4.55 -15.60 -6.45
N ALA A 59 3.29 -15.62 -5.99
CA ALA A 59 2.34 -16.71 -6.20
C ALA A 59 1.88 -16.87 -7.67
N ALA A 60 2.14 -15.90 -8.55
CA ALA A 60 1.85 -16.02 -9.99
C ALA A 60 2.83 -16.96 -10.72
N SER A 61 3.79 -17.56 -10.02
CA SER A 61 4.81 -18.45 -10.60
C SER A 61 4.46 -19.95 -10.54
N THR A 62 3.29 -20.33 -9.99
CA THR A 62 2.88 -21.74 -9.92
C THR A 62 1.71 -22.01 -10.86
N GLY A 63 2.02 -22.12 -12.15
CA GLY A 63 1.19 -22.74 -13.18
C GLY A 63 -0.19 -22.13 -13.44
N ASP A 64 -0.28 -21.11 -14.32
CA ASP A 64 -1.45 -20.96 -15.19
C ASP A 64 -1.12 -20.10 -16.44
N ASP A 65 -1.42 -20.68 -17.60
CA ASP A 65 -1.87 -20.11 -18.88
C ASP A 65 -1.65 -18.62 -19.25
N GLY A 66 -0.46 -18.03 -19.04
CA GLY A 66 -0.05 -16.82 -19.79
C GLY A 66 -0.94 -15.58 -19.61
N ARG A 67 -1.82 -15.58 -18.61
CA ARG A 67 -2.59 -14.39 -18.24
C ARG A 67 -1.65 -13.43 -17.53
N ALA A 68 -1.50 -12.26 -18.15
CA ALA A 68 -0.65 -11.15 -17.73
C ALA A 68 -0.41 -11.13 -16.21
N SER A 69 0.87 -11.31 -15.84
CA SER A 69 1.43 -11.05 -14.52
C SER A 69 0.74 -9.83 -13.91
N SER A 70 -0.18 -10.06 -12.98
CA SER A 70 -1.03 -9.00 -12.43
C SER A 70 -0.19 -8.20 -11.45
N THR A 71 0.48 -7.17 -11.96
CA THR A 71 1.22 -6.22 -11.14
C THR A 71 0.25 -5.51 -10.20
N ILE A 72 0.53 -5.60 -8.90
CA ILE A 72 -0.21 -4.91 -7.86
C ILE A 72 0.49 -3.59 -7.53
N ALA A 73 -0.29 -2.53 -7.36
CA ALA A 73 0.24 -1.27 -6.87
C ALA A 73 0.16 -1.26 -5.34
N PHE A 74 1.16 -0.69 -4.68
CA PHE A 74 1.22 -0.61 -3.23
C PHE A 74 1.61 0.78 -2.74
N ILE A 75 1.21 1.07 -1.51
CA ILE A 75 1.66 2.23 -0.71
C ILE A 75 2.13 1.69 0.64
N ALA A 76 3.40 1.94 0.98
CA ALA A 76 3.95 1.70 2.31
C ALA A 76 3.92 3.01 3.11
N MET A 77 3.32 2.97 4.29
CA MET A 77 3.09 4.15 5.12
C MET A 77 3.27 3.84 6.60
N GLU A 78 3.31 4.90 7.40
CA GLU A 78 3.36 4.82 8.85
C GLU A 78 2.24 3.93 9.39
N PHE A 79 2.61 3.03 10.29
CA PHE A 79 1.67 2.23 11.05
C PHE A 79 1.25 3.02 12.29
N ILE A 80 -0.05 3.24 12.44
CA ILE A 80 -0.62 3.92 13.61
C ILE A 80 -1.20 2.87 14.54
N GLU A 81 -0.64 2.77 15.73
CA GLU A 81 -1.21 1.98 16.82
C GLU A 81 -2.45 2.68 17.37
N GLY A 82 -3.59 2.00 17.31
CA GLY A 82 -4.86 2.50 17.82
C GLY A 82 -6.03 2.15 16.93
N VAL A 83 -7.11 2.92 17.09
CA VAL A 83 -8.36 2.73 16.35
C VAL A 83 -8.68 3.96 15.54
N THR A 84 -9.48 3.78 14.49
CA THR A 84 -9.99 4.93 13.74
C THR A 84 -10.93 5.77 14.61
N LEU A 85 -11.06 7.07 14.31
CA LEU A 85 -12.04 7.92 15.00
C LEU A 85 -13.47 7.33 14.93
N HIS A 86 -13.80 6.72 13.79
CA HIS A 86 -15.10 6.08 13.59
C HIS A 86 -15.33 4.91 14.55
N GLU A 87 -14.29 4.14 14.86
CA GLU A 87 -14.35 3.05 15.83
C GLU A 87 -14.36 3.56 17.27
N TRP A 88 -13.60 4.61 17.57
CA TRP A 88 -13.55 5.22 18.90
C TRP A 88 -14.89 5.86 19.34
N LEU A 89 -15.66 6.40 18.40
CA LEU A 89 -16.94 7.07 18.67
C LEU A 89 -18.13 6.11 18.88
N ARG A 90 -17.91 4.79 18.83
CA ARG A 90 -18.97 3.77 19.03
C ARG A 90 -19.16 3.40 20.49
#